data_AF-A0A323T7D9-F1
#
_entry.id   AF-A0A323T7D9-F1
#
_cell.length_a   1.000
_cell.length_b   1.000
_cell.length_c   1.000
_cell.angle_alpha   90.00
_cell.angle_beta   90.00
_cell.angle_gamma   90.00
#
_symmetry.space_group_name_H-M   'P 1'
#
loop_
_entity.id
_entity.type
_entity.pdbx_description
1 polymer ?
#
loop_
_entity_poly.entity_id
_entity_poly.type
_entity_poly.pdbx_seq_one_letter_code
_entity_poly.pdbx_strand_id
1 'polypeptide(L)'
;MKKFAMSIAVLAVVAAGCGDNNEGINTEENNNNQNNEVTEEPDVNLADNEENENNDMNMNDNFEDNNDGLDNNDAMNDDEEEAEAVADQDINSFDLNVTLVDETEWEFSYTPESEDEEGDATVSGDDLDLEGENAMAEMEIYLSNFHVDAATDQEDITSEIANTFDFNEEDFQEYNLTIDFADQENETEWTWSQDEENDDSAEENNDALNNDDDVNN
;
A
#
# COMPACT_ATOMS: atom_id res chain seq x y z
N MET A 1 -21.03 8.69 1.84
CA MET A 1 -21.22 7.56 2.77
C MET A 1 -21.68 6.32 2.02
N LYS A 2 -20.73 5.63 1.35
CA LYS A 2 -20.96 4.27 0.84
C LYS A 2 -20.38 3.33 1.89
N LYS A 3 -21.20 2.44 2.43
CA LYS A 3 -20.81 1.47 3.44
C LYS A 3 -20.42 0.19 2.71
N PHE A 4 -19.14 -0.13 2.65
CA PHE A 4 -18.68 -1.45 2.28
C PHE A 4 -18.47 -2.26 3.56
N ALA A 5 -19.34 -3.24 3.77
CA ALA A 5 -19.18 -4.23 4.82
C ALA A 5 -18.31 -5.35 4.26
N MET A 6 -17.01 -5.30 4.56
CA MET A 6 -16.07 -6.37 4.25
C MET A 6 -16.25 -7.46 5.30
N SER A 7 -16.81 -8.60 4.88
CA SER A 7 -17.08 -9.74 5.75
C SER A 7 -15.92 -10.72 5.65
N ILE A 8 -14.93 -10.59 6.53
CA ILE A 8 -13.80 -11.52 6.63
C ILE A 8 -14.29 -12.81 7.30
N ALA A 9 -14.26 -13.91 6.56
CA ALA A 9 -14.57 -15.24 7.08
C ALA A 9 -13.30 -15.85 7.69
N VAL A 10 -13.20 -15.84 9.02
CA VAL A 10 -12.12 -16.49 9.77
C VAL A 10 -12.23 -18.01 9.62
N LEU A 11 -11.29 -18.62 8.90
CA LEU A 11 -11.11 -20.06 8.85
C LEU A 11 -10.25 -20.50 10.04
N ALA A 12 -10.91 -20.99 11.09
CA ALA A 12 -10.24 -21.62 12.22
C ALA A 12 -9.66 -22.98 11.81
N VAL A 13 -8.34 -23.06 11.65
CA VAL A 13 -7.62 -24.34 11.49
C VAL A 13 -7.50 -25.00 12.86
N VAL A 14 -8.29 -26.06 13.08
CA VAL A 14 -8.12 -26.93 14.25
C VAL A 14 -6.92 -27.83 14.01
N ALA A 15 -5.78 -27.47 14.60
CA ALA A 15 -4.62 -28.35 14.73
C ALA A 15 -4.95 -29.49 15.72
N ALA A 16 -5.54 -30.57 15.20
CA ALA A 16 -5.69 -31.81 15.95
C ALA A 16 -4.35 -32.57 15.92
N GLY A 17 -3.58 -32.41 16.99
CA GLY A 17 -2.39 -33.23 17.26
C GLY A 17 -2.76 -34.72 17.33
N CYS A 18 -2.11 -35.52 16.48
CA CYS A 18 -2.21 -36.97 16.52
C CYS A 18 -0.94 -37.52 17.18
N GLY A 19 -1.03 -37.71 18.50
CA GLY A 19 -0.11 -38.53 19.28
C GLY A 19 -0.50 -40.01 19.19
N ASP A 20 0.48 -40.80 18.75
CA ASP A 20 0.83 -42.18 19.13
C ASP A 20 -0.23 -43.09 19.82
N ASN A 21 -0.59 -44.16 19.09
CA ASN A 21 -0.72 -45.56 19.51
C ASN A 21 -1.79 -46.04 20.53
N ASN A 22 -2.71 -46.87 19.97
CA ASN A 22 -3.05 -48.24 20.40
C ASN A 22 -4.22 -48.48 21.40
N GLU A 23 -5.01 -49.53 21.07
CA GLU A 23 -6.11 -50.22 21.80
C GLU A 23 -7.41 -49.41 21.98
N GLY A 24 -8.51 -49.64 21.25
CA GLY A 24 -9.17 -50.92 20.99
C GLY A 24 -10.34 -51.11 21.96
N ILE A 25 -11.59 -50.87 21.54
CA ILE A 25 -12.81 -51.48 22.08
C ILE A 25 -13.94 -51.39 21.03
N ASN A 26 -14.46 -52.57 20.68
CA ASN A 26 -15.64 -52.77 19.86
C ASN A 26 -16.92 -52.36 20.61
N THR A 27 -17.85 -51.70 19.94
CA THR A 27 -19.28 -51.81 20.28
C THR A 27 -20.08 -51.73 18.99
N GLU A 28 -20.74 -52.85 18.68
CA GLU A 28 -21.70 -53.01 17.59
C GLU A 28 -22.98 -52.22 17.87
N GLU A 29 -23.49 -51.45 16.90
CA GLU A 29 -24.94 -51.34 16.66
C GLU A 29 -25.25 -50.86 15.23
N ASN A 30 -25.47 -51.86 14.37
CA ASN A 30 -26.49 -51.97 13.33
C ASN A 30 -27.38 -50.73 13.03
N ASN A 31 -27.25 -50.14 11.83
CA ASN A 31 -28.42 -50.02 10.93
C ASN A 31 -28.05 -49.72 9.47
N ASN A 32 -28.81 -50.38 8.63
CA ASN A 32 -28.69 -50.54 7.19
C ASN A 32 -29.33 -49.35 6.45
N ASN A 33 -28.61 -48.69 5.53
CA ASN A 33 -29.26 -48.06 4.37
C ASN A 33 -28.28 -47.88 3.18
N GLN A 34 -28.35 -48.82 2.24
CA GLN A 34 -27.87 -48.61 0.88
C GLN A 34 -28.88 -47.72 0.13
N ASN A 35 -28.42 -46.59 -0.39
CA ASN A 35 -28.98 -45.88 -1.56
C ASN A 35 -27.79 -45.21 -2.25
N ASN A 36 -27.22 -45.81 -3.29
CA ASN A 36 -27.60 -45.67 -4.70
C ASN A 36 -27.45 -44.24 -5.24
N GLU A 37 -26.29 -44.03 -5.88
CA GLU A 37 -26.09 -43.41 -7.20
C GLU A 37 -26.58 -41.98 -7.53
N VAL A 38 -25.64 -41.27 -8.16
CA VAL A 38 -25.81 -40.25 -9.21
C VAL A 38 -26.16 -38.84 -8.73
N THR A 39 -25.15 -37.97 -8.76
CA THR A 39 -25.36 -36.53 -8.95
C THR A 39 -24.71 -36.17 -10.28
N GLU A 40 -25.58 -35.95 -11.27
CA GLU A 40 -25.26 -35.58 -12.64
C GLU A 40 -24.60 -34.20 -12.71
N GLU A 41 -23.65 -34.05 -13.63
CA GLU A 41 -23.09 -32.78 -14.07
C GLU A 41 -24.20 -31.91 -14.70
N PRO A 42 -24.16 -30.57 -14.57
CA PRO A 42 -25.11 -29.71 -15.29
C PRO A 42 -24.79 -29.69 -16.79
N ASP A 43 -25.74 -30.15 -17.61
CA ASP A 43 -25.78 -29.99 -19.06
C ASP A 43 -25.77 -28.50 -19.43
N VAL A 44 -24.68 -28.05 -20.08
CA VAL A 44 -24.56 -26.71 -20.66
C VAL A 44 -25.32 -26.72 -21.99
N ASN A 45 -26.50 -26.13 -21.98
CA ASN A 45 -27.35 -26.01 -23.16
C ASN A 45 -26.79 -24.90 -24.08
N LEU A 46 -25.78 -25.22 -24.89
CA LEU A 46 -25.37 -24.41 -26.05
C LEU A 46 -26.36 -24.66 -27.19
N ALA A 47 -27.33 -23.76 -27.33
CA ALA A 47 -28.17 -23.69 -28.51
C ALA A 47 -28.22 -22.24 -29.02
N ASP A 48 -27.57 -22.05 -30.17
CA ASP A 48 -27.88 -21.15 -31.28
C ASP A 48 -28.75 -19.91 -31.00
N ASN A 49 -28.15 -18.74 -31.22
CA ASN A 49 -28.91 -17.60 -31.74
C ASN A 49 -28.00 -16.73 -32.63
N GLU A 50 -27.65 -17.27 -33.80
CA GLU A 50 -27.19 -16.47 -34.93
C GLU A 50 -28.37 -16.04 -35.82
N GLU A 51 -28.24 -14.82 -36.34
CA GLU A 51 -28.97 -14.19 -37.45
C GLU A 51 -30.40 -13.67 -37.22
N ASN A 52 -30.51 -12.33 -37.16
CA ASN A 52 -31.43 -11.64 -38.07
C ASN A 52 -30.91 -10.23 -38.42
N GLU A 53 -30.32 -10.11 -39.61
CA GLU A 53 -29.97 -8.86 -40.26
C GLU A 53 -31.20 -8.17 -40.90
N ASN A 54 -31.06 -6.84 -41.06
CA ASN A 54 -31.69 -5.95 -42.05
C ASN A 54 -33.08 -5.35 -41.75
N ASN A 55 -33.11 -4.03 -41.51
CA ASN A 55 -33.52 -2.99 -42.48
C ASN A 55 -33.52 -1.60 -41.77
N ASP A 56 -32.61 -0.66 -42.02
CA ASP A 56 -32.40 0.22 -43.19
C ASP A 56 -33.14 1.58 -43.15
N MET A 57 -32.36 2.63 -43.39
CA MET A 57 -32.65 4.05 -43.70
C MET A 57 -33.46 4.94 -42.73
N ASN A 58 -32.92 6.11 -42.32
CA ASN A 58 -32.96 7.33 -43.16
C ASN A 58 -32.66 8.65 -42.37
N MET A 59 -31.75 9.49 -42.91
CA MET A 59 -31.62 10.98 -42.88
C MET A 59 -31.68 11.74 -41.53
N ASN A 60 -31.10 12.92 -41.31
CA ASN A 60 -30.12 13.84 -41.92
C ASN A 60 -30.30 15.15 -41.12
N ASP A 61 -29.20 15.85 -40.77
CA ASP A 61 -29.07 17.32 -40.55
C ASP A 61 -27.88 17.52 -39.59
N ASN A 62 -26.66 17.73 -40.08
CA ASN A 62 -26.12 18.96 -40.64
C ASN A 62 -26.37 20.22 -39.77
N PHE A 63 -25.43 20.49 -38.86
CA PHE A 63 -25.14 21.83 -38.37
C PHE A 63 -23.61 21.96 -38.23
N GLU A 64 -22.95 22.25 -39.37
CA GLU A 64 -21.78 23.13 -39.38
C GLU A 64 -22.21 24.49 -38.80
N ASP A 65 -21.41 25.12 -37.93
CA ASP A 65 -20.63 26.32 -38.30
C ASP A 65 -19.91 27.01 -37.11
N ASN A 66 -18.65 27.38 -37.35
CA ASN A 66 -17.76 28.37 -36.69
C ASN A 66 -17.25 28.13 -35.24
N ASN A 67 -15.98 27.87 -34.95
CA ASN A 67 -14.69 28.57 -35.26
C ASN A 67 -14.54 29.97 -34.63
N ASP A 68 -13.86 30.01 -33.48
CA ASP A 68 -12.97 31.07 -32.96
C ASP A 68 -12.49 30.55 -31.59
N GLY A 69 -11.22 30.42 -31.22
CA GLY A 69 -9.99 30.98 -31.73
C GLY A 69 -9.03 31.09 -30.54
N LEU A 70 -7.93 30.35 -30.61
CA LEU A 70 -6.61 30.63 -30.02
C LEU A 70 -6.44 30.67 -28.48
N ASP A 71 -5.41 29.92 -28.08
CA ASP A 71 -4.47 30.16 -26.98
C ASP A 71 -4.99 30.13 -25.54
N ASN A 72 -4.92 28.94 -24.95
CA ASN A 72 -3.75 28.59 -24.14
C ASN A 72 -3.77 27.09 -23.90
N ASN A 73 -3.23 26.33 -24.86
CA ASN A 73 -2.59 25.06 -24.51
C ASN A 73 -1.26 25.43 -23.84
N ASP A 74 -1.37 25.95 -22.62
CA ASP A 74 -0.29 25.90 -21.65
C ASP A 74 -0.25 24.44 -21.20
N ALA A 75 0.17 23.57 -22.13
CA ALA A 75 0.75 22.31 -21.77
C ALA A 75 2.04 22.70 -21.07
N MET A 76 1.91 22.96 -19.76
CA MET A 76 3.02 22.86 -18.84
C MET A 76 3.56 21.46 -19.08
N ASN A 77 4.62 21.43 -19.85
CA ASN A 77 5.57 20.36 -19.90
C ASN A 77 6.27 20.45 -18.54
N ASP A 78 5.57 19.97 -17.50
CA ASP A 78 6.24 19.43 -16.32
C ASP A 78 7.03 18.24 -16.86
N ASP A 79 8.24 18.53 -17.32
CA ASP A 79 9.35 17.58 -17.23
C ASP A 79 9.80 17.51 -15.75
N GLU A 80 8.84 17.43 -14.82
CA GLU A 80 9.10 16.77 -13.55
C GLU A 80 9.08 15.29 -13.93
N GLU A 81 10.27 14.71 -14.05
CA GLU A 81 10.41 13.27 -14.22
C GLU A 81 9.76 12.63 -12.98
N GLU A 82 8.50 12.22 -13.11
CA GLU A 82 7.78 11.50 -12.07
C GLU A 82 8.63 10.27 -11.69
N ALA A 83 8.88 10.09 -10.39
CA ALA A 83 9.62 8.95 -9.90
C ALA A 83 8.94 7.64 -10.33
N GLU A 84 9.75 6.65 -10.72
CA GLU A 84 9.22 5.31 -10.98
C GLU A 84 8.66 4.69 -9.68
N ALA A 85 7.81 3.67 -9.78
CA ALA A 85 7.33 2.99 -8.57
C ALA A 85 8.51 2.33 -7.85
N VAL A 86 8.53 2.32 -6.52
CA VAL A 86 9.62 1.70 -5.74
C VAL A 86 9.81 0.22 -6.10
N ALA A 87 8.72 -0.49 -6.41
CA ALA A 87 8.80 -1.88 -6.89
C ALA A 87 9.57 -2.05 -8.22
N ASP A 88 9.69 -1.00 -9.03
CA ASP A 88 10.41 -1.00 -10.31
C ASP A 88 11.87 -0.48 -10.19
N GLN A 89 12.23 0.11 -9.05
CA GLN A 89 13.52 0.80 -8.83
C GLN A 89 14.66 -0.08 -8.30
N ASP A 90 14.55 -1.42 -8.38
CA ASP A 90 15.52 -2.39 -7.85
C ASP A 90 16.00 -2.02 -6.41
N ILE A 91 15.19 -2.37 -5.40
CA ILE A 91 15.53 -2.16 -3.98
C ILE A 91 16.03 -3.44 -3.32
N ASN A 92 16.89 -3.31 -2.30
CA ASN A 92 17.32 -4.41 -1.43
C ASN A 92 16.44 -4.51 -0.17
N SER A 93 15.94 -3.39 0.35
CA SER A 93 15.01 -3.36 1.48
C SER A 93 14.19 -2.07 1.50
N PHE A 94 13.03 -2.16 2.14
CA PHE A 94 12.14 -1.05 2.44
C PHE A 94 11.64 -1.21 3.88
N ASP A 95 11.75 -0.16 4.67
CA ASP A 95 11.29 -0.11 6.05
C ASP A 95 10.59 1.22 6.33
N LEU A 96 9.33 1.17 6.74
CA LEU A 96 8.53 2.34 7.11
C LEU A 96 7.91 2.12 8.49
N ASN A 97 8.22 3.03 9.40
CA ASN A 97 7.58 3.12 10.71
C ASN A 97 6.77 4.42 10.77
N VAL A 98 5.50 4.32 11.12
CA VAL A 98 4.58 5.46 11.21
C VAL A 98 3.96 5.47 12.60
N THR A 99 4.00 6.62 13.26
CA THR A 99 3.26 6.86 14.49
C THR A 99 2.23 7.96 14.23
N LEU A 100 0.98 7.68 14.58
CA LEU A 100 -0.14 8.60 14.43
C LEU A 100 -0.38 9.41 15.72
N VAL A 101 -1.15 10.49 15.61
CA VAL A 101 -1.52 11.39 16.73
C VAL A 101 -2.30 10.68 17.84
N ASP A 102 -3.01 9.59 17.52
CA ASP A 102 -3.71 8.75 18.49
C ASP A 102 -2.84 7.70 19.18
N GLU A 103 -1.51 7.79 18.98
CA GLU A 103 -0.49 6.88 19.51
C GLU A 103 -0.53 5.48 18.87
N THR A 104 -1.27 5.28 17.77
CA THR A 104 -1.19 4.05 16.98
C THR A 104 0.10 4.04 16.15
N GLU A 105 0.83 2.92 16.23
CA GLU A 105 2.07 2.67 15.50
C GLU A 105 1.80 1.65 14.39
N TRP A 106 2.40 1.88 13.22
CA TRP A 106 2.39 0.98 12.08
C TRP A 106 3.83 0.71 11.62
N GLU A 107 4.12 -0.55 11.32
CA GLU A 107 5.41 -1.02 10.83
C GLU A 107 5.19 -1.76 9.50
N PHE A 108 5.92 -1.35 8.47
CA PHE A 108 5.93 -1.98 7.16
C PHE A 108 7.38 -2.29 6.81
N SER A 109 7.70 -3.56 6.60
CA SER A 109 9.01 -3.99 6.13
C SER A 109 8.88 -4.91 4.92
N TYR A 110 9.84 -4.79 4.00
CA TYR A 110 9.89 -5.60 2.79
C TYR A 110 11.33 -5.81 2.34
N THR A 111 11.70 -7.07 2.17
CA THR A 111 12.96 -7.52 1.59
C THR A 111 12.62 -8.46 0.42
N PRO A 112 12.91 -8.09 -0.84
CA PRO A 112 12.64 -8.94 -1.98
C PRO A 112 13.49 -10.22 -1.97
N GLU A 113 13.01 -11.26 -2.65
CA GLU A 113 13.77 -12.49 -2.82
C GLU A 113 15.04 -12.23 -3.64
N SER A 114 16.19 -12.72 -3.14
CA SER A 114 17.48 -12.60 -3.80
C SER A 114 18.12 -13.98 -4.02
N GLU A 115 19.26 -14.04 -4.73
CA GLU A 115 19.93 -15.32 -5.01
C GLU A 115 20.35 -16.08 -3.73
N ASP A 116 20.57 -15.35 -2.63
CA ASP A 116 21.14 -15.86 -1.38
C ASP A 116 20.16 -15.80 -0.18
N GLU A 117 19.00 -15.15 -0.31
CA GLU A 117 18.05 -14.92 0.79
C GLU A 117 16.59 -15.04 0.32
N GLU A 118 15.75 -15.72 1.12
CA GLU A 118 14.30 -15.77 0.89
C GLU A 118 13.71 -14.40 1.18
N GLY A 119 12.83 -13.91 0.30
CA GLY A 119 12.14 -12.64 0.53
C GLY A 119 11.22 -12.73 1.75
N ASP A 120 11.11 -11.63 2.47
CA ASP A 120 10.30 -11.54 3.69
C ASP A 120 9.64 -10.15 3.78
N ALA A 121 8.51 -10.08 4.46
CA ALA A 121 7.80 -8.84 4.70
C ALA A 121 6.97 -8.92 5.97
N THR A 122 6.76 -7.76 6.58
CA THR A 122 5.90 -7.59 7.74
C THR A 122 5.02 -6.36 7.54
N VAL A 123 3.75 -6.47 7.89
CA VAL A 123 2.82 -5.35 8.02
C VAL A 123 2.12 -5.47 9.36
N SER A 124 2.46 -4.59 10.29
CA SER A 124 1.96 -4.58 11.65
C SER A 124 1.33 -3.24 12.02
N GLY A 125 0.25 -3.29 12.79
CA GLY A 125 -0.51 -2.14 13.28
C GLY A 125 -1.45 -2.54 14.42
N ASP A 126 -2.37 -1.66 14.84
CA ASP A 126 -3.21 -1.83 16.04
C ASP A 126 -3.89 -3.22 16.15
N ASP A 127 -4.61 -3.64 15.11
CA ASP A 127 -5.35 -4.91 15.06
C ASP A 127 -4.93 -5.78 13.85
N LEU A 128 -3.85 -5.43 13.16
CA LEU A 128 -3.35 -6.11 11.97
C LEU A 128 -1.91 -6.57 12.21
N ASP A 129 -1.64 -7.83 11.93
CA ASP A 129 -0.31 -8.42 11.98
C ASP A 129 -0.23 -9.45 10.86
N LEU A 130 0.50 -9.09 9.79
CA LEU A 130 0.76 -9.91 8.62
C LEU A 130 2.27 -10.12 8.51
N GLU A 131 2.68 -11.36 8.25
CA GLU A 131 4.08 -11.74 8.03
C GLU A 131 4.19 -12.71 6.84
N GLY A 132 5.38 -12.79 6.24
CA GLY A 132 5.72 -13.73 5.18
C GLY A 132 4.92 -13.51 3.88
N GLU A 133 4.49 -14.59 3.22
CA GLU A 133 3.87 -14.54 1.87
C GLU A 133 2.65 -13.61 1.77
N ASN A 134 1.84 -13.50 2.83
CA ASN A 134 0.69 -12.59 2.81
C ASN A 134 1.12 -11.12 2.89
N ALA A 135 2.09 -10.81 3.77
CA ALA A 135 2.64 -9.45 3.87
C ALA A 135 3.38 -9.07 2.59
N MET A 136 4.12 -10.00 1.99
CA MET A 136 4.82 -9.81 0.71
C MET A 136 3.85 -9.37 -0.38
N ALA A 137 2.73 -10.08 -0.54
CA ALA A 137 1.74 -9.76 -1.56
C ALA A 137 1.10 -8.38 -1.35
N GLU A 138 0.85 -7.97 -0.10
CA GLU A 138 0.33 -6.63 0.20
C GLU A 138 1.39 -5.55 -0.02
N MET A 139 2.63 -5.78 0.42
CA MET A 139 3.75 -4.86 0.24
C MET A 139 4.08 -4.63 -1.23
N GLU A 140 4.07 -5.67 -2.08
CA GLU A 140 4.26 -5.50 -3.52
C GLU A 140 3.18 -4.59 -4.14
N ILE A 141 1.94 -4.65 -3.66
CA ILE A 141 0.87 -3.75 -4.10
C ILE A 141 1.16 -2.32 -3.62
N TYR A 142 1.53 -2.11 -2.36
CA TYR A 142 1.88 -0.77 -1.86
C TYR A 142 3.06 -0.18 -2.63
N LEU A 143 4.16 -0.92 -2.77
CA LEU A 143 5.38 -0.48 -3.45
C LEU A 143 5.19 -0.26 -4.95
N SER A 144 4.20 -0.91 -5.58
CA SER A 144 3.83 -0.63 -6.98
C SER A 144 3.10 0.70 -7.19
N ASN A 145 2.58 1.29 -6.12
CA ASN A 145 1.90 2.60 -6.13
C ASN A 145 2.67 3.68 -5.36
N PHE A 146 3.80 3.32 -4.74
CA PHE A 146 4.63 4.24 -3.98
C PHE A 146 5.72 4.82 -4.90
N HIS A 147 5.66 6.11 -5.18
CA HIS A 147 6.52 6.76 -6.17
C HIS A 147 7.51 7.72 -5.49
N VAL A 148 8.61 7.15 -4.95
CA VAL A 148 9.68 7.94 -4.33
C VAL A 148 11.04 7.41 -4.76
N ASP A 149 12.01 8.30 -4.90
CA ASP A 149 13.40 7.99 -5.18
C ASP A 149 14.32 8.66 -4.13
N ALA A 150 15.63 8.40 -4.22
CA ALA A 150 16.61 8.98 -3.29
C ALA A 150 16.73 10.52 -3.35
N ALA A 151 16.13 11.17 -4.35
CA ALA A 151 16.15 12.62 -4.53
C ALA A 151 14.81 13.30 -4.18
N THR A 152 13.79 12.51 -3.82
CA THR A 152 12.45 13.00 -3.52
C THR A 152 12.46 13.83 -2.24
N ASP A 153 11.78 14.98 -2.26
CA ASP A 153 11.70 15.88 -1.13
C ASP A 153 10.80 15.34 -0.01
N GLN A 154 11.07 15.73 1.24
CA GLN A 154 10.36 15.23 2.42
C GLN A 154 8.83 15.46 2.38
N GLU A 155 8.39 16.61 1.85
CA GLU A 155 6.96 16.97 1.73
C GLU A 155 6.23 16.01 0.78
N ASP A 156 6.87 15.67 -0.34
CA ASP A 156 6.34 14.72 -1.31
C ASP A 156 6.31 13.31 -0.73
N ILE A 157 7.35 12.89 0.01
CA ILE A 157 7.37 11.59 0.69
C ILE A 157 6.23 11.46 1.70
N THR A 158 5.98 12.51 2.49
CA THR A 158 4.88 12.51 3.47
C THR A 158 3.54 12.30 2.77
N SER A 159 3.33 13.02 1.66
CA SER A 159 2.13 12.92 0.82
C SER A 159 1.99 11.52 0.21
N GLU A 160 3.07 10.95 -0.31
CA GLU A 160 3.10 9.61 -0.91
C GLU A 160 2.81 8.52 0.12
N ILE A 161 3.33 8.64 1.35
CA ILE A 161 3.03 7.70 2.44
C ILE A 161 1.54 7.78 2.79
N ALA A 162 1.00 9.00 2.94
CA ALA A 162 -0.43 9.20 3.22
C ALA A 162 -1.32 8.53 2.17
N ASN A 163 -0.99 8.77 0.89
CA ASN A 163 -1.78 8.29 -0.24
C ASN A 163 -1.70 6.76 -0.42
N THR A 164 -0.50 6.19 -0.30
CA THR A 164 -0.26 4.76 -0.58
C THR A 164 -0.83 3.87 0.51
N PHE A 165 -0.64 4.26 1.78
CA PHE A 165 -1.01 3.44 2.94
C PHE A 165 -2.38 3.84 3.52
N ASP A 166 -3.14 4.70 2.83
CA ASP A 166 -4.49 5.17 3.20
C ASP A 166 -4.56 5.84 4.58
N PHE A 167 -3.54 6.62 4.93
CA PHE A 167 -3.51 7.45 6.13
C PHE A 167 -4.02 8.86 5.84
N ASN A 168 -4.55 9.55 6.86
CA ASN A 168 -4.76 10.99 6.75
C ASN A 168 -3.46 11.70 7.13
N GLU A 169 -3.00 12.62 6.28
CA GLU A 169 -1.79 13.39 6.52
C GLU A 169 -1.83 14.20 7.84
N GLU A 170 -3.02 14.70 8.20
CA GLU A 170 -3.25 15.44 9.45
C GLU A 170 -3.10 14.57 10.72
N ASP A 171 -3.12 13.25 10.58
CA ASP A 171 -3.03 12.30 11.69
C ASP A 171 -1.59 11.81 11.93
N PHE A 172 -0.59 12.22 11.13
CA PHE A 172 0.81 11.86 11.39
C PHE A 172 1.38 12.60 12.61
N GLN A 173 2.01 11.84 13.50
CA GLN A 173 2.83 12.37 14.59
C GLN A 173 4.31 12.32 14.20
N GLU A 174 4.77 11.18 13.69
CA GLU A 174 6.13 10.96 13.18
C GLU A 174 6.16 9.80 12.18
N TYR A 175 7.17 9.80 11.31
CA TYR A 175 7.53 8.61 10.54
C TYR A 175 9.05 8.52 10.34
N ASN A 176 9.53 7.29 10.14
CA ASN A 176 10.87 6.98 9.65
C ASN A 176 10.74 6.02 8.46
N LEU A 177 11.21 6.45 7.30
CA LEU A 177 11.29 5.68 6.07
C LEU A 177 12.75 5.43 5.75
N THR A 178 13.12 4.17 5.54
CA THR A 178 14.43 3.75 5.05
C THR A 178 14.26 2.89 3.80
N ILE A 179 15.00 3.21 2.74
CA ILE A 179 15.03 2.41 1.51
C ILE A 179 16.49 2.17 1.11
N ASP A 180 16.85 0.90 0.91
CA ASP A 180 18.14 0.52 0.34
C ASP A 180 18.01 0.32 -1.17
N PHE A 181 18.37 1.33 -1.96
CA PHE A 181 18.36 1.23 -3.42
C PHE A 181 19.61 0.50 -3.92
N ALA A 182 19.46 -0.51 -4.81
CA ALA A 182 20.59 -1.29 -5.30
C ALA A 182 21.64 -0.46 -6.05
N ASP A 183 21.23 0.66 -6.65
CA ASP A 183 22.10 1.59 -7.38
C ASP A 183 22.86 2.57 -6.47
N GLN A 184 22.57 2.61 -5.16
CA GLN A 184 23.23 3.46 -4.18
C GLN A 184 24.21 2.66 -3.31
N GLU A 185 25.25 3.32 -2.78
CA GLU A 185 26.18 2.67 -1.86
C GLU A 185 25.64 2.60 -0.42
N ASN A 186 24.63 3.40 -0.07
CA ASN A 186 24.07 3.47 1.27
C ASN A 186 22.55 3.60 1.20
N GLU A 187 21.91 3.14 2.28
CA GLU A 187 20.48 3.33 2.56
C GLU A 187 20.14 4.81 2.60
N THR A 188 18.97 5.16 2.06
CA THR A 188 18.41 6.51 2.16
C THR A 188 17.35 6.52 3.26
N GLU A 189 17.51 7.42 4.23
CA GLU A 189 16.63 7.56 5.38
C GLU A 189 15.96 8.93 5.37
N TRP A 190 14.64 8.94 5.57
CA TRP A 190 13.83 10.13 5.77
C TRP A 190 13.12 10.02 7.10
N THR A 191 13.21 11.07 7.91
CA THR A 191 12.51 11.16 9.20
C THR A 191 11.77 12.48 9.24
N TRP A 192 10.52 12.45 9.66
CA TRP A 192 9.72 13.64 9.92
C TRP A 192 8.98 13.48 11.23
N SER A 193 8.84 14.58 11.96
CA SER A 193 8.03 14.64 13.17
C SER A 193 7.33 15.99 13.31
N GLN A 194 6.08 15.98 13.79
CA GLN A 194 5.30 17.19 13.99
C GLN A 194 5.92 18.14 15.04
N ASP A 195 6.72 17.61 15.96
CA ASP A 195 7.41 18.39 16.98
C ASP A 195 8.58 19.22 16.40
N GLU A 196 9.22 18.77 15.31
CA GLU A 196 10.35 19.47 14.69
C GLU A 196 9.93 20.74 13.94
N GLU A 197 8.72 20.79 13.37
CA GLU A 197 8.22 21.99 12.69
C GLU A 197 7.93 23.17 13.65
N ASN A 198 7.84 22.89 14.96
CA ASN A 198 7.57 23.91 15.97
C ASN A 198 8.84 24.48 16.63
N ASP A 199 10.03 23.93 16.35
CA ASP A 199 11.29 24.35 17.00
C ASP A 199 12.09 25.41 16.22
N ASP A 200 11.55 25.94 15.13
CA ASP A 200 12.16 27.08 14.40
C ASP A 200 12.00 28.44 15.13
N SER A 201 11.54 28.43 16.38
CA SER A 201 11.23 29.63 17.16
C SER A 201 12.08 29.85 18.41
N ALA A 202 13.27 29.23 18.50
CA ALA A 202 14.04 29.27 19.74
C ALA A 202 15.57 29.50 19.69
N GLU A 203 16.19 30.09 18.65
CA GLU A 203 17.54 30.67 18.82
C GLU A 203 17.77 32.00 18.05
N GLU A 204 16.92 33.00 18.29
CA GLU A 204 17.33 34.41 18.14
C GLU A 204 17.37 35.12 19.51
N ASN A 205 18.52 35.75 19.78
CA ASN A 205 18.77 36.82 20.75
C ASN A 205 19.22 36.43 22.17
N ASN A 206 20.49 36.10 22.31
CA ASN A 206 21.29 36.51 23.47
C ASN A 206 22.70 36.92 23.06
N ASP A 207 22.83 37.97 22.24
CA ASP A 207 24.07 38.76 22.21
C ASP A 207 23.74 40.25 22.39
N ALA A 208 23.00 40.51 23.47
CA ALA A 208 22.83 41.83 24.03
C ALA A 208 23.86 42.02 25.17
N LEU A 209 24.75 42.98 24.93
CA LEU A 209 25.33 43.89 25.92
C LEU A 209 26.41 43.32 26.85
N ASN A 210 27.67 43.50 26.45
CA ASN A 210 28.71 43.98 27.35
C ASN A 210 29.67 44.91 26.59
N ASN A 211 29.18 46.10 26.27
CA ASN A 211 30.03 47.28 26.09
C ASN A 211 29.81 48.19 27.29
N ASP A 212 30.92 48.75 27.79
CA ASP A 212 31.07 49.73 28.87
C ASP A 212 30.99 49.19 30.32
N ASP A 213 32.16 48.92 30.91
CA ASP A 213 32.74 49.85 31.89
C ASP A 213 34.10 49.36 32.43
N ASP A 214 35.17 50.12 32.11
CA ASP A 214 36.29 50.51 32.99
C ASP A 214 37.43 51.06 32.11
N VAL A 215 37.54 52.37 31.83
CA VAL A 215 37.84 53.52 32.72
C VAL A 215 39.20 53.41 33.44
N ASN A 216 40.17 54.14 32.88
CA ASN A 216 41.30 54.85 33.51
C ASN A 216 42.34 54.06 34.33
N ASN A 217 43.61 54.09 33.89
CA ASN A 217 44.61 55.11 34.25
C ASN A 217 46.03 54.69 33.84
#